data_AF-A0A1G0FRG4-F1
#
_entry.id   AF-A0A1G0FRG4-F1
#
_cell.length_a   1.000
_cell.length_b   1.000
_cell.length_c   1.000
_cell.angle_alpha   90.00
_cell.angle_beta   90.00
_cell.angle_gamma   90.00
#
_symmetry.space_group_name_H-M   'P 1'
#
loop_
_entity.id
_entity.type
_entity.pdbx_description
1 polymer ?
#
loop_
_entity_poly.entity_id
_entity_poly.type
_entity_poly.pdbx_seq_one_letter_code
_entity_poly.pdbx_strand_id
1 'polypeptide(L)'
;MASNALPASYLPVQVALTLSEPVLLLVAIGIVVAFRRWQQGRIETDSFVVLIAWFVVPFAYVLIRRPPMYDGYRHFLFILPPLFVTAGLAIEAIGDHLRSPWLRGSILLLLAAPGAAGVLADHPYPYAHYNVFAGGMVGAYRRYETDFWLTCYKETLGIVNSRPDRPQRIYVLRNAPLARYYALPDIEVLPYEPELGETRVGSWLLATTRSNADASALPGDPMLLEVGRNGAVFCVVKNVVSVPEPFNSPAP
;
A
#
# COMPACT_ATOMS: atom_id res chain seq x y z
N MET A 1 8.29 4.34 -11.60
CA MET A 1 9.07 5.58 -11.42
C MET A 1 10.28 5.27 -10.55
N ALA A 2 11.45 5.81 -10.85
CA ALA A 2 12.59 5.70 -9.95
C ALA A 2 12.25 6.35 -8.59
N SER A 3 12.55 5.66 -7.48
CA SER A 3 12.25 6.12 -6.10
C SER A 3 12.76 7.54 -5.80
N ASN A 4 13.76 8.00 -6.56
CA ASN A 4 14.47 9.27 -6.36
C ASN A 4 13.86 10.47 -7.10
N ALA A 5 12.78 10.29 -7.87
CA ALA A 5 12.20 11.33 -8.74
C ALA A 5 10.70 11.57 -8.47
N LEU A 6 10.27 11.45 -7.21
CA LEU A 6 8.87 11.68 -6.85
C LEU A 6 8.58 13.19 -6.68
N PRO A 7 7.40 13.67 -7.13
CA PRO A 7 7.00 15.05 -6.91
C PRO A 7 6.76 15.31 -5.42
N ALA A 8 6.94 16.57 -4.98
CA ALA A 8 6.67 16.95 -3.58
C ALA A 8 5.22 16.67 -3.17
N SER A 9 4.29 16.67 -4.14
CA SER A 9 2.88 16.32 -3.92
C SER A 9 2.65 14.85 -3.58
N TYR A 10 3.63 13.96 -3.77
CA TYR A 10 3.44 12.52 -3.57
C TYR A 10 3.03 12.17 -2.14
N LEU A 11 3.72 12.68 -1.11
CA LEU A 11 3.36 12.40 0.28
C LEU A 11 1.97 12.97 0.65
N PRO A 12 1.65 14.26 0.39
CA PRO A 12 0.31 14.78 0.65
C PRO A 12 -0.80 13.98 -0.04
N VAL A 13 -0.61 13.64 -1.32
CA VAL A 13 -1.59 12.87 -2.10
C VAL A 13 -1.73 11.47 -1.52
N GLN A 14 -0.62 10.78 -1.24
CA GLN A 14 -0.68 9.44 -0.66
C GLN A 14 -1.43 9.40 0.66
N VAL A 15 -1.10 10.29 1.61
CA VAL A 15 -1.81 10.39 2.90
C VAL A 15 -3.30 10.67 2.69
N ALA A 16 -3.64 11.56 1.74
CA ALA A 16 -5.02 11.90 1.45
C ALA A 16 -5.81 10.75 0.80
N LEU A 17 -5.15 9.85 0.06
CA LEU A 17 -5.79 8.77 -0.68
C LEU A 17 -5.88 7.45 0.12
N THR A 18 -5.05 7.26 1.14
CA THR A 18 -5.04 6.01 1.95
C THR A 18 -5.76 6.16 3.29
N LEU A 19 -5.94 7.38 3.79
CA LEU A 19 -6.79 7.63 4.97
C LEU A 19 -8.27 7.59 4.57
N SER A 20 -9.12 7.08 5.46
CA SER A 20 -10.58 7.16 5.27
C SER A 20 -11.04 8.62 5.14
N GLU A 21 -12.04 8.86 4.31
CA GLU A 21 -12.54 10.19 3.96
C GLU A 21 -12.95 11.01 5.19
N PRO A 22 -13.63 10.43 6.22
CA PRO A 22 -13.97 11.16 7.43
C PRO A 22 -12.76 11.72 8.17
N VAL A 23 -11.61 11.04 8.14
CA VAL A 23 -10.39 11.50 8.82
C VAL A 23 -9.92 12.83 8.22
N LEU A 24 -9.99 13.00 6.90
CA LEU A 24 -9.58 14.25 6.24
C LEU A 24 -10.44 15.43 6.70
N LEU A 25 -11.76 15.22 6.78
CA LEU A 25 -12.70 16.23 7.26
C LEU A 25 -12.47 16.54 8.75
N LEU A 26 -12.30 15.51 9.58
CA LEU A 26 -12.05 15.66 11.00
C LEU A 26 -10.73 16.36 11.29
N VAL A 27 -9.66 16.09 10.53
CA VAL A 27 -8.40 16.84 10.64
C VAL A 27 -8.62 18.31 10.30
N ALA A 28 -9.33 18.63 9.21
CA ALA A 28 -9.58 20.02 8.83
C ALA A 28 -10.37 20.79 9.90
N ILE A 29 -11.44 20.18 10.44
CA ILE A 29 -12.21 20.75 11.56
C ILE A 29 -11.32 20.85 12.81
N GLY A 30 -10.53 19.82 13.07
CA GLY A 30 -9.65 19.70 14.21
C GLY A 30 -8.59 20.78 14.27
N ILE A 31 -8.03 21.19 13.13
CA ILE A 31 -7.10 22.32 13.03
C ILE A 31 -7.77 23.61 13.52
N VAL A 32 -9.00 23.88 13.06
CA VAL A 32 -9.76 25.08 13.46
C VAL A 32 -10.10 25.03 14.95
N VAL A 33 -10.49 23.86 15.46
CA VAL A 33 -10.80 23.65 16.88
C VAL A 33 -9.55 23.83 17.74
N ALA A 34 -8.43 23.22 17.36
CA ALA A 34 -7.15 23.33 18.06
C ALA A 34 -6.70 24.79 18.16
N PHE A 35 -6.75 25.52 17.04
CA PHE A 35 -6.39 26.93 16.99
C PHE A 35 -7.29 27.80 17.88
N ARG A 36 -8.62 27.61 17.82
CA ARG A 36 -9.57 28.36 18.67
C ARG A 36 -9.36 28.07 20.15
N ARG A 37 -9.19 26.79 20.51
CA ARG A 37 -8.99 26.39 21.91
C ARG A 37 -7.64 26.87 22.45
N TRP A 38 -6.60 26.90 21.63
CA TRP A 38 -5.32 27.54 21.97
C TRP A 38 -5.50 29.04 22.23
N GLN A 39 -6.17 29.78 21.35
CA GLN A 39 -6.46 31.21 21.56
C GLN A 39 -7.29 31.49 22.82
N GLN A 40 -8.16 30.54 23.20
CA GLN A 40 -8.97 30.62 24.41
C GLN A 40 -8.23 30.16 25.68
N GLY A 41 -6.97 29.74 25.59
CA GLY A 41 -6.18 29.23 26.72
C GLY A 41 -6.64 27.84 27.22
N ARG A 42 -7.43 27.11 26.44
CA ARG A 42 -7.88 25.73 26.79
C ARG A 42 -6.87 24.66 26.41
N ILE A 43 -5.87 24.99 25.59
CA ILE A 43 -4.74 24.14 25.24
C ILE A 43 -3.49 24.92 25.65
N GLU A 44 -2.62 24.30 26.44
CA GLU A 44 -1.34 24.87 26.81
C GLU A 44 -0.50 25.15 25.56
N THR A 45 0.17 26.31 25.52
CA THR A 45 0.98 26.72 24.37
C THR A 45 2.04 25.68 24.02
N ASP A 46 2.69 25.08 25.02
CA ASP A 46 3.72 24.05 24.81
C ASP A 46 3.14 22.81 24.11
N SER A 47 1.97 22.34 24.56
CA SER A 47 1.26 21.22 23.94
C SER A 47 0.85 21.53 22.49
N PHE A 48 0.35 22.74 22.22
CA PHE A 48 -0.03 23.17 20.88
C PHE A 48 1.18 23.26 19.94
N VAL A 49 2.29 23.84 20.41
CA VAL A 49 3.54 23.95 19.67
C VAL A 49 4.13 22.57 19.37
N VAL A 50 4.14 21.65 20.35
CA VAL A 50 4.61 20.28 20.15
C VAL A 50 3.76 19.56 19.11
N LEU A 51 2.43 19.67 19.17
CA LEU A 51 1.52 19.05 18.20
C LEU A 51 1.79 19.54 16.78
N ILE A 52 1.93 20.86 16.59
CA ILE A 52 2.26 21.46 15.29
C ILE A 52 3.65 21.02 14.83
N ALA A 53 4.66 21.11 15.69
CA ALA A 53 6.03 20.76 15.35
C ALA A 53 6.15 19.28 14.95
N TRP A 54 5.46 18.38 15.65
CA TRP A 54 5.45 16.95 15.36
C TRP A 54 4.96 16.65 13.94
N PHE A 55 3.96 17.36 13.44
CA PHE A 55 3.53 17.21 12.05
C PHE A 55 4.39 18.02 11.08
N VAL A 56 4.53 19.32 11.32
CA VAL A 56 5.07 20.28 10.35
C VAL A 56 6.55 20.07 10.10
N VAL A 57 7.37 19.80 11.12
CA VAL A 57 8.82 19.62 10.95
C VAL A 57 9.14 18.47 9.99
N PRO A 58 8.70 17.22 10.25
CA PRO A 58 9.00 16.13 9.33
C PRO A 58 8.27 16.25 7.99
N PHE A 59 7.05 16.77 7.96
CA PHE A 59 6.32 16.96 6.72
C PHE A 59 7.04 17.97 5.80
N ALA A 60 7.45 19.12 6.34
CA ALA A 60 8.23 20.11 5.62
C ALA A 60 9.60 19.56 5.17
N TYR A 61 10.27 18.77 6.02
CA TYR A 61 11.52 18.10 5.65
C TYR A 61 11.33 17.23 4.39
N VAL A 62 10.26 16.43 4.32
CA VAL A 62 9.99 15.59 3.15
C VAL A 62 9.70 16.42 1.91
N LEU A 63 8.91 17.50 2.03
CA LEU A 63 8.59 18.37 0.89
C LEU A 63 9.82 19.09 0.32
N ILE A 64 10.73 19.51 1.20
CA ILE A 64 11.95 20.25 0.84
C ILE A 64 13.04 19.31 0.34
N ARG A 65 13.33 18.24 1.08
CA ARG A 65 14.49 17.37 0.81
C ARG A 65 14.17 16.22 -0.13
N ARG A 66 12.87 15.89 -0.31
CA ARG A 66 12.37 14.83 -1.20
C ARG A 66 13.19 13.53 -1.08
N PRO A 67 13.34 12.98 0.13
CA PRO A 67 14.02 11.71 0.31
C PRO A 67 13.35 10.62 -0.54
N PRO A 68 14.10 9.62 -1.02
CA PRO A 68 13.52 8.49 -1.74
C PRO A 68 12.41 7.82 -0.92
N MET A 69 11.23 7.67 -1.52
CA MET A 69 10.09 7.05 -0.86
C MET A 69 9.83 5.68 -1.47
N TYR A 70 10.20 4.65 -0.72
CA TYR A 70 9.90 3.27 -1.07
C TYR A 70 8.59 2.86 -0.42
N ASP A 71 7.77 2.13 -1.19
CA ASP A 71 6.65 1.38 -0.65
C ASP A 71 5.60 2.29 0.01
N GLY A 72 5.12 3.27 -0.78
CA GLY A 72 4.22 4.32 -0.30
C GLY A 72 4.93 5.32 0.60
N TYR A 73 4.32 5.64 1.75
CA TYR A 73 4.85 6.57 2.74
C TYR A 73 5.15 5.89 4.09
N ARG A 74 5.39 4.57 4.09
CA ARG A 74 5.55 3.78 5.33
C ARG A 74 6.65 4.30 6.28
N HIS A 75 7.70 4.91 5.73
CA HIS A 75 8.78 5.49 6.52
C HIS A 75 8.34 6.74 7.29
N PHE A 76 7.21 7.35 6.92
CA PHE A 76 6.66 8.57 7.48
C PHE A 76 5.36 8.35 8.28
N LEU A 77 5.04 7.11 8.66
CA LEU A 77 3.83 6.81 9.46
C LEU A 77 3.79 7.58 10.79
N PHE A 78 4.93 8.05 11.28
CA PHE A 78 5.05 8.87 12.48
C PHE A 78 4.42 10.27 12.35
N ILE A 79 3.99 10.71 11.15
CA ILE A 79 3.17 11.93 10.98
C ILE A 79 1.68 11.69 11.23
N LEU A 80 1.24 10.43 11.30
CA LEU A 80 -0.17 10.08 11.51
C LEU A 80 -0.67 10.36 12.94
N PRO A 81 0.08 10.08 14.02
CA PRO A 81 -0.38 10.38 15.38
C PRO A 81 -0.84 11.84 15.60
N PRO A 82 -0.09 12.89 15.22
CA PRO A 82 -0.57 14.26 15.41
C PRO A 82 -1.81 14.59 14.56
N LEU A 83 -1.98 13.95 13.38
CA LEU A 83 -3.22 14.06 12.60
C LEU A 83 -4.40 13.44 13.35
N PHE A 84 -4.25 12.25 13.94
CA PHE A 84 -5.33 11.60 14.68
C PHE A 84 -5.66 12.29 16.01
N VAL A 85 -4.67 12.86 16.71
CA VAL A 85 -4.93 13.75 17.86
C VAL A 85 -5.79 14.93 17.43
N THR A 86 -5.44 15.55 16.30
CA THR A 86 -6.19 16.68 15.74
C THR A 86 -7.62 16.29 15.34
N ALA A 87 -7.80 15.12 14.70
CA ALA A 87 -9.11 14.56 14.40
C ALA A 87 -9.93 14.28 15.66
N GLY A 88 -9.29 13.82 16.74
CA GLY A 88 -9.90 13.62 18.05
C GLY A 88 -10.48 14.90 18.65
N LEU A 89 -9.77 16.04 18.51
CA LEU A 89 -10.29 17.35 18.95
C LEU A 89 -11.56 17.75 18.20
N ALA A 90 -11.69 17.40 16.91
CA ALA A 90 -12.91 17.62 16.15
C ALA A 90 -14.06 16.74 16.67
N ILE A 91 -13.80 15.45 16.89
CA ILE A 91 -14.79 14.51 17.45
C ILE A 91 -15.29 15.01 18.81
N GLU A 92 -14.39 15.43 19.68
CA GLU A 92 -14.74 15.97 21.00
C GLU A 92 -15.60 17.23 20.86
N ALA A 93 -15.18 18.21 20.05
CA ALA A 93 -15.95 19.43 19.83
C ALA A 93 -17.34 19.17 19.24
N ILE A 94 -17.49 18.19 18.34
CA ILE A 94 -18.80 17.76 17.83
C ILE A 94 -19.61 17.12 18.98
N GLY A 95 -18.99 16.23 19.75
CA GLY A 95 -19.61 15.55 20.88
C GLY A 95 -20.15 16.48 21.97
N ASP A 96 -19.45 17.60 22.23
CA ASP A 96 -19.87 18.63 23.18
C ASP A 96 -21.23 19.26 22.82
N HIS A 97 -21.56 19.34 21.54
CA HIS A 97 -22.84 19.88 21.05
C HIS A 97 -23.98 18.85 21.06
N LEU A 98 -23.66 17.58 21.24
CA LEU A 98 -24.63 16.48 21.23
C LEU A 98 -24.99 16.07 22.65
N ARG A 99 -26.26 16.22 23.05
CA ARG A 99 -26.73 15.85 24.39
C ARG A 99 -27.06 14.36 24.54
N SER A 100 -27.44 13.68 23.47
CA SER A 100 -27.86 12.27 23.51
C SER A 100 -26.66 11.32 23.34
N PRO A 101 -26.43 10.37 24.26
CA PRO A 101 -25.35 9.39 24.12
C PRO A 101 -25.55 8.47 22.91
N TRP A 102 -26.80 8.15 22.56
CA TRP A 102 -27.14 7.37 21.36
C TRP A 102 -26.75 8.07 20.07
N LEU A 103 -26.97 9.39 20.01
CA LEU A 103 -26.60 10.19 18.84
C LEU A 103 -25.07 10.30 18.71
N ARG A 104 -24.36 10.46 19.82
CA ARG A 104 -22.87 10.41 19.84
C ARG A 104 -22.37 9.08 19.31
N GLY A 105 -22.89 7.96 19.82
CA GLY A 105 -22.54 6.62 19.37
C GLY A 105 -22.82 6.41 17.88
N SER A 106 -23.99 6.86 17.40
CA SER A 106 -24.39 6.75 15.99
C SER A 106 -23.47 7.54 15.06
N ILE A 107 -23.06 8.75 15.45
CA ILE A 107 -22.12 9.57 14.67
C ILE A 107 -20.73 8.93 14.65
N LEU A 108 -20.25 8.40 15.79
CA LEU A 108 -18.98 7.69 15.83
C LEU A 108 -18.98 6.45 14.91
N LEU A 109 -20.06 5.67 14.92
CA LEU A 109 -20.22 4.54 14.01
C LEU A 109 -20.24 5.00 12.55
N LEU A 110 -20.95 6.08 12.22
CA LEU A 110 -20.98 6.63 10.87
C LEU A 110 -19.60 7.11 10.40
N LEU A 111 -18.83 7.77 11.28
CA LEU A 111 -17.47 8.24 10.98
C LEU A 111 -16.49 7.07 10.81
N ALA A 112 -16.68 5.98 11.54
CA ALA A 112 -15.84 4.78 11.42
C ALA A 112 -16.23 3.87 10.24
N ALA A 113 -17.48 3.96 9.76
CA ALA A 113 -18.04 3.04 8.78
C ALA A 113 -17.24 2.95 7.47
N PRO A 114 -16.78 4.05 6.83
CA PRO A 114 -16.01 3.95 5.59
C PRO A 114 -14.68 3.20 5.78
N GLY A 115 -13.96 3.47 6.87
CA GLY A 115 -12.73 2.76 7.20
C GLY A 115 -12.96 1.28 7.51
N ALA A 116 -14.00 0.96 8.28
CA ALA A 116 -14.38 -0.41 8.57
C ALA A 116 -14.80 -1.18 7.30
N ALA A 117 -15.58 -0.54 6.43
CA ALA A 117 -15.98 -1.11 5.15
C ALA A 117 -14.76 -1.36 4.25
N GLY A 118 -13.81 -0.42 4.19
CA GLY A 118 -12.55 -0.61 3.47
C GLY A 118 -11.74 -1.80 3.98
N VAL A 119 -11.54 -1.89 5.31
CA VAL A 119 -10.83 -3.01 5.93
C VAL A 119 -11.48 -4.36 5.63
N LEU A 120 -12.82 -4.43 5.69
CA LEU A 120 -13.56 -5.65 5.39
C LEU A 120 -13.51 -6.00 3.90
N ALA A 121 -13.70 -5.03 3.02
CA ALA A 121 -13.69 -5.22 1.58
C ALA A 121 -12.32 -5.67 1.08
N ASP A 122 -11.25 -5.09 1.62
CA ASP A 122 -9.88 -5.36 1.19
C ASP A 122 -9.26 -6.56 1.91
N HIS A 123 -9.97 -7.23 2.83
CA HIS A 123 -9.47 -8.39 3.56
C HIS A 123 -9.00 -9.51 2.59
N PRO A 124 -7.83 -10.15 2.84
CA PRO A 124 -6.91 -10.02 3.98
C PRO A 124 -5.80 -8.95 3.80
N TYR A 125 -5.97 -7.97 2.91
CA TYR A 125 -4.99 -6.95 2.53
C TYR A 125 -5.41 -5.51 2.92
N PRO A 126 -5.89 -5.24 4.15
CA PRO A 126 -6.43 -3.93 4.51
C PRO A 126 -5.38 -2.80 4.46
N TYR A 127 -4.08 -3.11 4.47
CA TYR A 127 -3.02 -2.10 4.34
C TYR A 127 -2.84 -1.60 2.90
N ALA A 128 -3.35 -2.32 1.89
CA ALA A 128 -3.31 -1.92 0.49
C ALA A 128 -4.50 -1.02 0.11
N HIS A 129 -5.30 -0.61 1.10
CA HIS A 129 -6.51 0.18 0.94
C HIS A 129 -6.23 1.55 0.32
N TYR A 130 -7.13 1.95 -0.58
CA TYR A 130 -7.26 3.31 -1.09
C TYR A 130 -8.73 3.72 -1.03
N ASN A 131 -8.96 4.97 -0.64
CA ASN A 131 -10.28 5.53 -0.41
C ASN A 131 -11.03 5.88 -1.72
N VAL A 132 -12.27 6.35 -1.63
CA VAL A 132 -13.09 6.63 -2.81
C VAL A 132 -12.54 7.76 -3.69
N PHE A 133 -11.78 8.70 -3.12
CA PHE A 133 -11.15 9.78 -3.91
C PHE A 133 -10.06 9.25 -4.85
N ALA A 134 -9.43 8.11 -4.50
CA ALA A 134 -8.51 7.43 -5.39
C ALA A 134 -9.21 6.65 -6.51
N GLY A 135 -10.54 6.48 -6.43
CA GLY A 135 -11.30 5.50 -7.18
C GLY A 135 -11.23 4.09 -6.56
N GLY A 136 -10.96 4.00 -5.26
CA GLY A 136 -10.72 2.73 -4.57
C GLY A 136 -9.43 2.04 -5.03
N MET A 137 -9.34 0.75 -4.72
CA MET A 137 -8.23 -0.11 -5.15
C MET A 137 -8.02 -0.16 -6.66
N VAL A 138 -9.10 -0.27 -7.45
CA VAL A 138 -9.05 -0.24 -8.93
C VAL A 138 -8.38 1.04 -9.41
N GLY A 139 -8.77 2.18 -8.84
CA GLY A 139 -8.16 3.44 -9.16
C GLY A 139 -6.70 3.52 -8.70
N ALA A 140 -6.31 2.86 -7.63
CA ALA A 140 -4.92 2.86 -7.21
C ALA A 140 -4.01 1.98 -8.08
N TYR A 141 -4.56 0.91 -8.65
CA TYR A 141 -3.81 -0.07 -9.44
C TYR A 141 -3.02 0.58 -10.59
N ARG A 142 -1.74 0.22 -10.69
CA ARG A 142 -0.73 0.75 -11.64
C ARG A 142 -0.42 2.25 -11.54
N ARG A 143 -1.13 3.02 -10.69
CA ARG A 143 -0.86 4.44 -10.42
C ARG A 143 -0.10 4.65 -9.11
N TYR A 144 -0.41 3.83 -8.11
CA TYR A 144 0.23 3.83 -6.81
C TYR A 144 0.63 2.41 -6.39
N GLU A 145 1.50 2.33 -5.38
CA GLU A 145 1.89 1.05 -4.80
C GLU A 145 0.73 0.46 -3.98
N THR A 146 0.39 -0.80 -4.24
CA THR A 146 -0.68 -1.54 -3.53
C THR A 146 -0.06 -2.57 -2.58
N ASP A 147 0.07 -3.83 -2.99
CA ASP A 147 0.80 -4.84 -2.20
C ASP A 147 2.32 -4.75 -2.44
N PHE A 148 2.97 -3.92 -1.63
CA PHE A 148 4.44 -3.81 -1.63
C PHE A 148 5.14 -4.78 -0.66
N TRP A 149 4.41 -5.45 0.23
CA TRP A 149 4.97 -6.43 1.18
C TRP A 149 5.04 -7.85 0.61
N LEU A 150 4.50 -8.07 -0.60
CA LEU A 150 4.42 -9.38 -1.25
C LEU A 150 3.58 -10.38 -0.43
N THR A 151 2.58 -9.88 0.30
CA THR A 151 1.70 -10.74 1.08
C THR A 151 0.87 -11.65 0.16
N CYS A 152 0.66 -11.24 -1.10
CA CYS A 152 0.02 -12.04 -2.14
C CYS A 152 0.73 -13.37 -2.41
N TYR A 153 2.01 -13.53 -2.04
CA TYR A 153 2.73 -14.81 -2.21
C TYR A 153 2.10 -15.95 -1.43
N LYS A 154 1.57 -15.68 -0.24
CA LYS A 154 0.93 -16.71 0.59
C LYS A 154 -0.28 -17.31 -0.12
N GLU A 155 -1.17 -16.46 -0.61
CA GLU A 155 -2.38 -16.88 -1.31
C GLU A 155 -2.04 -17.48 -2.68
N THR A 156 -1.13 -16.84 -3.41
CA THR A 156 -0.70 -17.32 -4.74
C THR A 156 -0.12 -18.72 -4.65
N LEU A 157 0.79 -18.98 -3.70
CA LEU A 157 1.36 -20.31 -3.55
C LEU A 157 0.39 -21.30 -2.92
N GLY A 158 -0.55 -20.88 -2.08
CA GLY A 158 -1.66 -21.73 -1.66
C GLY A 158 -2.45 -22.29 -2.84
N ILE A 159 -2.74 -21.45 -3.85
CA ILE A 159 -3.41 -21.88 -5.08
C ILE A 159 -2.50 -22.79 -5.90
N VAL A 160 -1.24 -22.40 -6.14
CA VAL A 160 -0.26 -23.21 -6.88
C VAL A 160 -0.09 -24.61 -6.27
N ASN A 161 0.04 -24.70 -4.95
CA ASN A 161 0.23 -25.96 -4.23
C ASN A 161 -0.96 -26.91 -4.43
N SER A 162 -2.18 -26.38 -4.61
CA SER A 162 -3.40 -27.16 -4.84
C SER A 162 -3.56 -27.66 -6.28
N ARG A 163 -2.75 -27.17 -7.22
CA ARG A 163 -2.87 -27.50 -8.65
C ARG A 163 -2.26 -28.88 -8.97
N PRO A 164 -2.94 -29.72 -9.77
CA PRO A 164 -2.40 -31.00 -10.22
C PRO A 164 -1.30 -30.82 -11.29
N ASP A 165 -1.37 -29.75 -12.07
CA ASP A 165 -0.43 -29.38 -13.13
C ASP A 165 0.69 -28.44 -12.63
N ARG A 166 0.89 -28.34 -11.30
CA ARG A 166 1.90 -27.47 -10.71
C ARG A 166 3.30 -27.83 -11.23
N PRO A 167 4.19 -26.84 -11.39
CA PRO A 167 5.50 -27.07 -11.96
C PRO A 167 6.44 -27.64 -10.88
N GLN A 168 7.51 -28.31 -11.32
CA GLN A 168 8.62 -28.65 -10.43
C GLN A 168 9.46 -27.41 -10.04
N ARG A 169 9.39 -26.34 -10.84
CA ARG A 169 10.19 -25.12 -10.69
C ARG A 169 9.36 -23.86 -10.81
N ILE A 170 9.55 -22.95 -9.86
CA ILE A 170 8.97 -21.61 -9.87
C ILE A 170 10.09 -20.58 -9.71
N TYR A 171 10.24 -19.73 -10.72
CA TYR A 171 11.08 -18.54 -10.64
C TYR A 171 10.29 -17.41 -9.99
N VAL A 172 10.95 -16.64 -9.13
CA VAL A 172 10.30 -15.59 -8.34
C VAL A 172 11.01 -14.26 -8.60
N LEU A 173 10.26 -13.31 -9.16
CA LEU A 173 10.77 -11.99 -9.53
C LEU A 173 11.39 -11.23 -8.36
N ARG A 174 10.83 -11.38 -7.16
CA ARG A 174 11.26 -10.63 -5.99
C ARG A 174 11.17 -11.47 -4.73
N ASN A 175 12.26 -11.57 -3.99
CA ASN A 175 12.33 -12.25 -2.70
C ASN A 175 11.87 -13.72 -2.78
N ALA A 176 12.60 -14.54 -3.55
CA ALA A 176 12.40 -15.99 -3.63
C ALA A 176 12.39 -16.69 -2.25
N PRO A 177 13.21 -16.31 -1.24
CA PRO A 177 13.12 -16.90 0.09
C PRO A 177 11.75 -16.73 0.75
N LEU A 178 11.08 -15.59 0.57
CA LEU A 178 9.72 -15.38 1.09
C LEU A 178 8.71 -16.31 0.42
N ALA A 179 8.78 -16.47 -0.91
CA ALA A 179 7.91 -17.39 -1.63
C ALA A 179 8.15 -18.84 -1.18
N ARG A 180 9.40 -19.24 -0.98
CA ARG A 180 9.77 -20.60 -0.54
C ARG A 180 9.10 -21.00 0.78
N TYR A 181 8.84 -20.05 1.68
CA TYR A 181 8.14 -20.32 2.93
C TYR A 181 6.70 -20.85 2.72
N TYR A 182 6.07 -20.52 1.60
CA TYR A 182 4.69 -20.93 1.28
C TYR A 182 4.60 -22.04 0.21
N ALA A 183 5.72 -22.43 -0.40
CA ALA A 183 5.76 -23.47 -1.41
C ALA A 183 5.77 -24.87 -0.77
N LEU A 184 5.24 -25.88 -1.47
CA LEU A 184 5.47 -27.26 -1.09
C LEU A 184 6.95 -27.67 -1.25
N PRO A 185 7.45 -28.65 -0.49
CA PRO A 185 8.85 -29.09 -0.56
C PRO A 185 9.29 -29.66 -1.92
N ASP A 186 8.34 -30.13 -2.74
CA ASP A 186 8.59 -30.67 -4.09
C ASP A 186 8.71 -29.58 -5.17
N ILE A 187 8.42 -28.32 -4.83
CA ILE A 187 8.56 -27.17 -5.72
C ILE A 187 9.91 -26.50 -5.46
N GLU A 188 10.78 -26.51 -6.45
CA GLU A 188 12.03 -25.78 -6.43
C GLU A 188 11.75 -24.29 -6.69
N VAL A 189 11.89 -23.47 -5.65
CA VAL A 189 11.73 -22.01 -5.73
C VAL A 189 13.07 -21.34 -5.98
N LEU A 190 13.18 -20.64 -7.10
CA LEU A 190 14.41 -20.00 -7.60
C LEU A 190 14.21 -18.48 -7.78
N PRO A 191 15.25 -17.65 -7.61
CA PRO A 191 15.17 -16.25 -8.01
C PRO A 191 15.05 -16.14 -9.54
N TYR A 192 14.23 -15.21 -10.02
CA TYR A 192 14.20 -14.86 -11.44
C TYR A 192 15.26 -13.80 -11.72
N GLU A 193 16.34 -14.20 -12.37
CA GLU A 193 17.47 -13.35 -12.75
C GLU A 193 17.66 -13.45 -14.27
N PRO A 194 17.00 -12.59 -15.06
CA PRO A 194 16.98 -12.71 -16.52
C PRO A 194 18.38 -12.56 -17.13
N GLU A 195 19.26 -11.81 -16.46
CA GLU A 195 20.64 -11.57 -16.88
C GLU A 195 21.50 -12.84 -16.85
N LEU A 196 21.16 -13.83 -16.02
CA LEU A 196 21.90 -15.08 -15.92
C LEU A 196 21.44 -16.15 -16.92
N GLY A 197 20.28 -15.95 -17.57
CA GLY A 197 19.75 -16.91 -18.55
C GLY A 197 19.38 -18.28 -17.97
N GLU A 198 19.20 -18.40 -16.64
CA GLU A 198 18.93 -19.68 -15.97
C GLU A 198 17.46 -20.09 -15.99
N THR A 199 16.57 -19.21 -16.46
CA THR A 199 15.12 -19.45 -16.54
C THR A 199 14.83 -20.53 -17.58
N ARG A 200 14.00 -21.54 -17.25
CA ARG A 200 13.72 -22.67 -18.16
C ARG A 200 12.27 -22.71 -18.63
N VAL A 201 12.08 -23.05 -19.90
CA VAL A 201 10.76 -23.31 -20.49
C VAL A 201 10.04 -24.43 -19.72
N GLY A 202 8.72 -24.27 -19.55
CA GLY A 202 7.87 -25.21 -18.79
C GLY A 202 7.91 -25.01 -17.27
N SER A 203 8.67 -24.03 -16.77
CA SER A 203 8.57 -23.53 -15.40
C SER A 203 7.51 -22.44 -15.29
N TRP A 204 7.17 -22.03 -14.06
CA TRP A 204 6.32 -20.85 -13.85
C TRP A 204 7.13 -19.68 -13.30
N LEU A 205 6.67 -18.46 -13.57
CA LEU A 205 7.18 -17.22 -13.00
C LEU A 205 6.13 -16.62 -12.07
N LEU A 206 6.47 -16.46 -10.78
CA LEU A 206 5.73 -15.63 -9.83
C LEU A 206 6.28 -14.20 -9.87
N ALA A 207 5.44 -13.27 -10.32
CA ALA A 207 5.77 -11.85 -10.44
C ALA A 207 4.83 -10.98 -9.60
N THR A 208 5.39 -9.92 -9.01
CA THR A 208 4.63 -8.88 -8.31
C THR A 208 4.30 -7.74 -9.26
N THR A 209 3.13 -7.12 -9.08
CA THR A 209 2.74 -5.90 -9.81
C THR A 209 3.38 -4.63 -9.25
N ARG A 210 4.11 -4.73 -8.13
CA ARG A 210 4.91 -3.64 -7.55
C ARG A 210 5.78 -3.00 -8.64
N SER A 211 5.69 -1.68 -8.75
CA SER A 211 6.38 -0.91 -9.78
C SER A 211 6.15 -1.41 -11.23
N ASN A 212 5.02 -2.06 -11.50
CA ASN A 212 4.66 -2.70 -12.78
C ASN A 212 5.66 -3.77 -13.26
N ALA A 213 6.38 -4.41 -12.34
CA ALA A 213 7.44 -5.36 -12.71
C ALA A 213 6.91 -6.63 -13.37
N ASP A 214 5.65 -6.98 -13.12
CA ASP A 214 4.88 -8.00 -13.84
C ASP A 214 4.79 -7.74 -15.34
N ALA A 215 4.68 -6.47 -15.75
CA ALA A 215 4.51 -6.10 -17.16
C ALA A 215 5.82 -6.25 -17.95
N SER A 216 6.98 -6.09 -17.30
CA SER A 216 8.30 -6.23 -17.94
C SER A 216 8.84 -7.66 -17.89
N ALA A 217 8.45 -8.45 -16.88
CA ALA A 217 8.94 -9.81 -16.72
C ALA A 217 8.15 -10.78 -17.60
N LEU A 218 8.77 -11.25 -18.70
CA LEU A 218 8.15 -12.14 -19.68
C LEU A 218 6.78 -11.60 -20.19
N PRO A 219 6.77 -10.49 -20.93
CA PRO A 219 5.53 -9.81 -21.32
C PRO A 219 4.64 -10.64 -22.26
N GLY A 220 5.23 -11.50 -23.10
CA GLY A 220 4.52 -12.35 -24.06
C GLY A 220 4.06 -13.70 -23.50
N ASP A 221 4.47 -14.03 -22.28
CA ASP A 221 4.25 -15.37 -21.72
C ASP A 221 2.84 -15.48 -21.12
N PRO A 222 2.13 -16.62 -21.33
CA PRO A 222 0.75 -16.77 -20.89
C PRO A 222 0.58 -16.62 -19.38
N MET A 223 -0.39 -15.80 -18.97
CA MET A 223 -0.76 -15.64 -17.57
C MET A 223 -1.67 -16.78 -17.12
N LEU A 224 -1.28 -17.46 -16.04
CA LEU A 224 -1.96 -18.63 -15.49
C LEU A 224 -2.88 -18.31 -14.32
N LEU A 225 -2.49 -17.30 -13.52
CA LEU A 225 -3.17 -16.93 -12.29
C LEU A 225 -2.89 -15.46 -11.97
N GLU A 226 -3.90 -14.79 -11.43
CA GLU A 226 -3.78 -13.48 -10.80
C GLU A 226 -4.31 -13.56 -9.37
N VAL A 227 -3.61 -12.90 -8.44
CA VAL A 227 -4.06 -12.70 -7.07
C VAL A 227 -4.13 -11.20 -6.81
N GLY A 228 -5.30 -10.77 -6.35
CA GLY A 228 -5.62 -9.37 -6.15
C GLY A 228 -6.89 -9.20 -5.31
N ARG A 229 -7.24 -7.95 -5.00
CA ARG A 229 -8.48 -7.57 -4.31
C ARG A 229 -9.09 -6.34 -4.93
N ASN A 230 -10.43 -6.30 -4.96
CA ASN A 230 -11.22 -5.16 -5.42
C ASN A 230 -10.69 -4.54 -6.72
N GLY A 231 -10.41 -5.41 -7.69
CA GLY A 231 -9.94 -5.09 -9.04
C GLY A 231 -8.51 -4.54 -9.16
N ALA A 232 -7.71 -4.55 -8.09
CA ALA A 232 -6.27 -4.39 -8.16
C ALA A 232 -5.57 -5.75 -8.10
N VAL A 233 -4.63 -5.98 -9.03
CA VAL A 233 -3.81 -7.19 -9.05
C VAL A 233 -2.52 -6.93 -8.28
N PHE A 234 -2.12 -7.88 -7.42
CA PHE A 234 -0.93 -7.79 -6.57
C PHE A 234 0.20 -8.72 -7.06
N CYS A 235 -0.18 -9.93 -7.43
CA CYS A 235 0.72 -10.97 -7.92
C CYS A 235 0.11 -11.63 -9.15
N VAL A 236 0.98 -12.07 -10.05
CA VAL A 236 0.62 -12.89 -11.20
C VAL A 236 1.55 -14.10 -11.29
N VAL A 237 1.03 -15.19 -11.86
CA VAL A 237 1.82 -16.35 -12.26
C VAL A 237 1.77 -16.47 -13.77
N LYS A 238 2.92 -16.60 -14.42
CA LYS A 238 3.04 -16.80 -15.87
C LYS A 238 3.67 -18.17 -16.17
N ASN A 239 3.26 -18.76 -17.29
CA ASN A 239 3.91 -19.96 -17.82
C ASN A 239 5.11 -19.55 -18.67
N VAL A 240 6.30 -20.02 -18.30
CA VAL A 240 7.51 -19.71 -19.06
C VAL A 240 7.50 -20.51 -20.36
N VAL A 241 7.21 -19.83 -21.46
CA VAL A 241 7.21 -20.41 -22.83
C VAL A 241 8.37 -19.88 -23.66
N SER A 242 8.94 -18.74 -23.26
CA SER A 242 10.11 -18.15 -23.88
C SER A 242 11.18 -17.84 -22.81
N VAL A 243 12.45 -18.03 -23.16
CA VAL A 243 13.56 -17.57 -22.32
C VAL A 243 14.16 -16.36 -23.01
N PRO A 244 14.30 -15.21 -22.34
CA PRO A 244 14.97 -14.05 -22.92
C PRO A 244 16.37 -14.46 -23.36
N GLU A 245 16.79 -14.09 -24.59
CA GLU A 245 18.20 -14.24 -24.94
C GLU A 245 19.05 -13.45 -23.93
N PRO A 246 20.16 -14.02 -23.41
CA PRO A 246 21.07 -13.26 -22.57
C PRO A 246 21.55 -12.04 -23.37
N PHE A 247 21.64 -10.89 -22.70
CA PHE A 247 22.03 -9.58 -23.29
C PHE A 247 23.41 -9.56 -23.99
N ASN A 248 24.09 -10.71 -24.09
CA ASN A 248 25.48 -10.88 -24.50
C ASN A 248 25.63 -11.91 -25.64
N SER A 249 24.68 -12.01 -26.57
CA SER A 249 24.95 -12.55 -27.90
C SER A 249 25.69 -11.46 -28.71
N PRO A 250 27.01 -11.58 -28.99
CA PRO A 250 27.62 -10.72 -29.97
C PRO A 250 26.89 -10.96 -31.30
N ALA A 251 26.37 -9.89 -31.91
CA ALA A 251 25.77 -9.97 -33.23
C ALA A 251 26.77 -10.60 -34.22
N PRO A 252 26.32 -11.49 -35.13
CA PRO A 252 27.17 -12.12 -36.13
C PRO A 252 27.80 -11.11 -37.10
#